data_AF-A0A9D2TLT0-F1
#
_entry.id   AF-A0A9D2TLT0-F1
#
_cell.length_a   1.000
_cell.length_b   1.000
_cell.length_c   1.000
_cell.angle_alpha   90.00
_cell.angle_beta   90.00
_cell.angle_gamma   90.00
#
_symmetry.space_group_name_H-M   'P 1'
#
loop_
_entity.id
_entity.type
_entity.pdbx_description
1 polymer ?
#
loop_
_entity_poly.entity_id
_entity_poly.type
_entity_poly.pdbx_seq_one_letter_code
_entity_poly.pdbx_strand_id
1 'polypeptide(L)' 'MFPNIEAERARFGMSKVELAQELGVSYSTFKSWMRGKTEMPCSKVIAMSKLFNVTSDYLLGISQADPHKDTTTKGA' A
#
# COMPACT_ATOMS: atom_id res chain seq x y z
N MET A 1 -6.57 -8.97 0.57
CA MET A 1 -5.54 -9.31 -0.43
C MET A 1 -4.24 -8.57 -0.17
N PHE A 2 -4.26 -7.25 0.06
CA PHE A 2 -3.03 -6.45 0.25
C PHE A 2 -2.96 -5.82 1.65
N PRO A 3 -2.43 -6.52 2.67
CA PRO A 3 -2.39 -6.01 4.04
C PRO A 3 -1.51 -4.76 4.19
N ASN A 4 -0.40 -4.69 3.45
CA ASN A 4 0.55 -3.58 3.56
C ASN A 4 -0.02 -2.26 3.02
N ILE A 5 -0.87 -2.31 1.98
CA ILE A 5 -1.59 -1.12 1.50
C ILE A 5 -2.52 -0.55 2.58
N GLU A 6 -3.23 -1.41 3.33
CA GLU A 6 -4.10 -0.96 4.42
C GLU A 6 -3.30 -0.40 5.60
N ALA A 7 -2.12 -0.97 5.88
CA ALA A 7 -1.21 -0.47 6.89
C ALA A 7 -0.66 0.92 6.54
N GLU A 8 -0.12 1.12 5.33
CA GLU A 8 0.41 2.43 4.91
C GLU A 8 -0.67 3.51 4.86
N ARG A 9 -1.86 3.17 4.34
CA ARG A 9 -3.01 4.06 4.40
C ARG A 9 -3.29 4.54 5.84
N ALA A 10 -3.28 3.62 6.81
CA ALA A 10 -3.51 3.96 8.21
C ALA A 10 -2.36 4.78 8.81
N ARG A 11 -1.09 4.48 8.47
CA ARG A 11 0.08 5.28 8.89
C ARG A 11 0.00 6.73 8.40
N PHE A 12 -0.50 6.93 7.17
CA PHE A 12 -0.73 8.25 6.58
C PHE A 12 -2.01 8.94 7.08
N GLY A 13 -2.77 8.32 7.99
CA GLY A 13 -4.02 8.88 8.51
C GLY A 13 -5.16 8.97 7.48
N MET A 14 -5.02 8.32 6.33
CA MET A 14 -6.02 8.36 5.27
C MET A 14 -7.13 7.37 5.55
N SER A 15 -8.38 7.71 5.27
CA SER A 15 -9.48 6.77 5.12
C SER A 15 -9.38 6.02 3.78
N LYS A 16 -10.15 4.93 3.64
CA LYS A 16 -10.19 4.17 2.37
C LYS A 16 -10.80 4.99 1.22
N VAL A 17 -11.65 5.96 1.56
CA VAL A 17 -12.27 6.85 0.58
C VAL A 17 -11.24 7.87 0.09
N GLU A 18 -10.47 8.47 1.01
CA GLU A 18 -9.41 9.41 0.66
C GLU A 18 -8.33 8.77 -0.21
N LEU A 19 -7.86 7.56 0.15
CA LEU A 19 -6.90 6.86 -0.71
C LEU A 19 -7.49 6.53 -2.09
N ALA A 20 -8.77 6.16 -2.18
CA ALA A 20 -9.39 5.92 -3.47
C ALA A 20 -9.45 7.20 -4.32
N GLN A 21 -9.77 8.35 -3.71
CA GLN A 21 -9.80 9.66 -4.36
C GLN A 21 -8.39 10.10 -4.80
N GLU A 22 -7.37 9.93 -3.96
CA GLU A 22 -5.97 10.20 -4.30
C GLU A 22 -5.51 9.35 -5.50
N LEU A 23 -5.98 8.10 -5.56
CA LEU A 23 -5.74 7.21 -6.69
C LEU A 23 -6.66 7.48 -7.89
N GLY A 24 -7.55 8.47 -7.84
CA GLY A 24 -8.47 8.81 -8.94
C GLY A 24 -9.45 7.69 -9.28
N VAL A 25 -9.91 6.92 -8.30
CA VAL A 25 -10.87 5.83 -8.48
C VAL A 25 -12.00 5.88 -7.47
N SER A 26 -13.09 5.15 -7.75
CA SER A 26 -14.19 5.03 -6.80
C SER A 26 -13.78 4.18 -5.58
N TYR A 27 -14.38 4.45 -4.42
CA TYR A 27 -14.21 3.61 -3.23
C TYR A 27 -14.59 2.14 -3.49
N SER A 28 -15.64 1.91 -4.29
CA SER A 28 -16.06 0.55 -4.70
C SER A 28 -14.99 -0.18 -5.48
N THR A 29 -14.30 0.52 -6.40
CA THR A 29 -13.17 -0.02 -7.17
C THR A 29 -12.02 -0.41 -6.24
N PHE A 30 -11.61 0.50 -5.36
CA PHE A 30 -10.56 0.24 -4.37
C PHE A 30 -10.92 -0.96 -3.46
N LYS A 31 -12.16 -1.02 -2.98
CA LYS A 31 -12.66 -2.12 -2.16
C LYS A 31 -12.65 -3.45 -2.89
N SER A 32 -12.94 -3.47 -4.19
CA SER A 32 -12.86 -4.69 -5.01
C SER A 32 -11.43 -5.20 -5.12
N TRP A 33 -10.44 -4.32 -5.30
CA TRP A 33 -9.03 -4.69 -5.26
C TRP A 33 -8.61 -5.28 -3.91
N MET A 34 -8.96 -4.64 -2.80
CA MET A 34 -8.58 -5.11 -1.46
C MET A 34 -9.18 -6.49 -1.12
N ARG A 35 -10.33 -6.81 -1.72
CA ARG A 35 -11.02 -8.10 -1.58
C ARG A 35 -10.60 -9.14 -2.63
N GLY A 36 -9.74 -8.78 -3.58
CA GLY A 36 -9.32 -9.68 -4.67
C GLY A 36 -10.41 -10.00 -5.68
N LYS A 37 -11.47 -9.18 -5.76
CA LYS A 37 -12.55 -9.36 -6.73
C LYS A 37 -12.15 -8.96 -8.15
N THR A 38 -11.27 -7.96 -8.25
CA THR A 38 -10.76 -7.43 -9.51
C THR A 38 -9.27 -7.18 -9.35
N GLU A 39 -8.53 -7.30 -10.45
CA GLU A 39 -7.11 -6.98 -10.46
C GLU A 39 -6.88 -5.46 -10.31
N MET A 40 -5.80 -5.13 -9.61
CA MET A 40 -5.36 -3.76 -9.43
C MET A 40 -4.32 -3.42 -10.50
N PRO A 41 -4.50 -2.34 -11.27
CA PRO A 41 -3.53 -1.95 -12.30
C PRO A 41 -2.16 -1.60 -11.71
N CYS A 42 -1.08 -1.96 -12.40
CA CYS A 42 0.30 -1.63 -11.98
C CYS A 42 0.51 -0.12 -11.79
N SER A 43 -0.15 0.72 -12.60
CA SER A 43 -0.09 2.17 -12.45
C SER A 43 -0.55 2.66 -11.07
N LYS A 44 -1.49 1.98 -10.43
CA LYS A 44 -1.97 2.31 -9.08
C LYS A 44 -1.00 1.83 -8.01
N VAL A 45 -0.34 0.69 -8.22
CA VAL A 45 0.75 0.22 -7.35
C VAL A 45 1.91 1.22 -7.35
N ILE A 46 2.31 1.70 -8.54
CA ILE A 46 3.37 2.71 -8.69
C ILE A 46 2.96 4.04 -8.04
N ALA A 47 1.70 4.45 -8.16
CA ALA A 47 1.21 5.66 -7.49
C ALA A 47 1.30 5.52 -5.97
N MET A 48 0.84 4.40 -5.40
CA MET A 48 0.94 4.16 -3.95
C MET A 48 2.39 4.02 -3.47
N SER A 49 3.26 3.40 -4.26
CA SER A 49 4.67 3.25 -3.88
C SER A 49 5.36 4.61 -3.73
N LYS A 50 5.05 5.55 -4.64
CA LYS A 50 5.52 6.94 -4.54
C LYS A 50 4.86 7.70 -3.40
N LEU A 51 3.54 7.56 -3.24
CA LEU A 51 2.76 8.24 -2.19
C LEU A 51 3.27 7.87 -0.79
N PHE A 52 3.47 6.58 -0.54
CA PHE A 52 3.89 6.08 0.76
C PHE A 52 5.42 6.03 0.93
N ASN A 53 6.17 6.35 -0.13
CA ASN A 53 7.62 6.26 -0.18
C ASN A 53 8.14 4.85 0.22
N VAL A 54 7.56 3.82 -0.38
CA VAL A 54 7.90 2.40 -0.16
C VAL A 54 8.03 1.66 -1.50
N THR A 55 8.54 0.43 -1.50
CA THR A 55 8.65 -0.38 -2.72
C THR A 55 7.32 -1.05 -3.08
N SER A 56 7.12 -1.30 -4.38
CA SER A 56 5.97 -2.09 -4.86
C SER A 56 5.96 -3.50 -4.28
N ASP A 57 7.13 -4.12 -4.12
CA ASP A 57 7.29 -5.46 -3.54
C ASP A 57 6.76 -5.52 -2.10
N TYR A 58 7.03 -4.48 -1.30
CA TYR A 58 6.46 -4.37 0.04
C TYR A 58 4.93 -4.20 -0.04
N LEU A 59 4.41 -3.29 -0.86
CA LEU A 59 2.95 -3.08 -0.97
C LEU A 59 2.19 -4.35 -1.39
N LEU A 60 2.78 -5.14 -2.29
CA LEU A 60 2.20 -6.39 -2.79
C LEU A 60 2.46 -7.58 -1.86
N GLY A 61 3.23 -7.42 -0.79
CA GLY A 61 3.56 -8.49 0.16
C GLY A 61 4.58 -9.51 -0.38
N ILE A 62 5.32 -9.17 -1.45
CA ILE A 62 6.39 -9.98 -2.02
C ILE A 62 7.62 -9.94 -1.11
N SER A 63 7.92 -8.78 -0.53
CA SER A 63 8.98 -8.60 0.45
C SER A 63 8.41 -8.42 1.87
N GLN A 64 9.07 -9.04 2.85
CA GLN A 64 8.76 -8.90 4.28
C GLN A 64 9.53 -7.76 4.96
N ALA A 65 10.43 -7.09 4.24
CA ALA A 65 11.15 -5.94 4.75
C ALA A 65 10.16 -4.77 4.92
N ASP A 66 9.80 -4.47 6.17
CA ASP A 66 9.07 -3.25 6.50
C ASP A 66 10.05 -2.07 6.34
N PRO A 67 9.85 -1.18 5.35
CA PRO A 67 10.74 -0.06 5.09
C PRO A 67 10.77 0.96 6.24
N HIS A 68 9.85 0.85 7.20
CA HIS A 68 9.81 1.69 8.40
C HIS A 68 10.50 1.05 9.61
N LYS A 69 11.13 -0.13 9.47
CA LYS A 69 11.78 -0.86 10.57
C LYS A 69 13.30 -0.71 10.67
N ASP A 70 13.93 0.20 9.93
CA ASP A 70 15.39 0.21 9.84
C ASP A 70 16.13 0.58 11.15
N THR A 71 17.15 -0.24 11.45
CA THR A 71 18.35 0.01 12.29
C THR A 71 18.26 -0.04 13.83
N THR A 72 18.00 -1.21 14.42
CA THR A 72 18.60 -1.52 15.75
C THR A 72 18.98 -3.01 15.86
N THR A 73 20.27 -3.24 16.14
CA THR A 73 20.98 -4.50 16.43
C THR A 73 21.35 -5.33 15.17
N LYS A 74 22.62 -5.44 14.77
CA LYS A 74 23.75 -5.93 15.59
C LYS A 74 25.08 -5.33 15.10
N GLY A 75 25.61 -4.37 15.85
CA GLY A 75 27.04 -4.27 16.07
C GLY A 75 27.38 -5.17 17.26
N ALA A 76 28.06 -6.28 17.01
CA ALA A 76 28.85 -7.10 17.93
C ALA A 76 29.44 -8.26 17.13
#